data_AF-A0A3B9K9X7-F1
#
_entry.id   AF-A0A3B9K9X7-F1
#
_cell.length_a   1.000
_cell.length_b   1.000
_cell.length_c   1.000
_cell.angle_alpha   90.00
_cell.angle_beta   90.00
_cell.angle_gamma   90.00
#
_symmetry.space_group_name_H-M   'P 1'
#
loop_
_entity.id
_entity.type
_entity.pdbx_description
1 polymer ?
#
loop_
_entity_poly.entity_id
_entity_poly.type
_entity_poly.pdbx_seq_one_letter_code
_entity_poly.pdbx_strand_id
1 'polypeptide(L)' 'LDTEIIVGDLIDTIEFDYPAFHLSMDCFWARIKKGSLTLKEAEAAKWLTAETIDSVDWLPADRGLLEKIKEELR' A
#
# COMPACT_ATOMS: atom_id res chain seq x y z
N LEU A 1 -8.71 -3.74 -13.52
CA LEU A 1 -7.41 -4.44 -13.60
C LEU A 1 -7.66 -5.81 -14.24
N ASP A 2 -6.83 -6.28 -15.18
CA ASP A 2 -6.96 -7.64 -15.73
C ASP A 2 -6.06 -8.60 -14.93
N THR A 3 -6.19 -8.54 -13.61
CA THR A 3 -5.35 -9.27 -12.65
C THR A 3 -6.23 -9.79 -11.53
N GLU A 4 -6.11 -11.08 -11.25
CA GLU A 4 -6.73 -11.69 -10.08
C GLU A 4 -5.77 -11.58 -8.90
N ILE A 5 -6.28 -11.13 -7.76
CA ILE A 5 -5.52 -11.06 -6.50
C ILE A 5 -6.14 -11.97 -5.44
N ILE A 6 -5.33 -12.38 -4.49
CA ILE A 6 -5.77 -12.95 -3.21
C ILE A 6 -5.58 -11.87 -2.16
N VAL A 7 -6.66 -11.52 -1.48
CA VAL A 7 -6.63 -10.66 -0.30
C VAL A 7 -6.19 -11.51 0.89
N GLY A 8 -5.17 -11.04 1.58
CA GLY A 8 -4.63 -11.65 2.78
C GLY A 8 -5.11 -10.95 4.05
N ASP A 9 -4.28 -11.01 5.08
CA ASP A 9 -4.60 -10.47 6.40
C ASP A 9 -4.61 -8.94 6.42
N LEU A 10 -5.41 -8.37 7.33
CA LEU A 10 -5.40 -6.95 7.64
C LEU A 10 -4.05 -6.58 8.26
N ILE A 11 -3.40 -5.56 7.72
CA ILE A 11 -2.16 -4.98 8.23
C ILE A 11 -2.50 -3.94 9.29
N ASP A 12 -3.39 -3.00 8.94
CA ASP A 12 -3.81 -1.91 9.80
C ASP A 12 -5.08 -1.23 9.33
N THR A 13 -5.75 -0.51 10.23
CA THR A 13 -6.77 0.48 9.89
C THR A 13 -6.17 1.86 10.15
N ILE A 14 -5.95 2.62 9.07
CA ILE A 14 -5.43 3.98 9.14
C ILE A 14 -6.58 4.93 9.42
N GLU A 15 -6.47 5.69 10.51
CA GLU A 15 -7.35 6.81 10.83
C GLU A 15 -6.54 8.11 10.82
N PHE A 16 -6.91 9.04 9.95
CA PHE A 16 -6.15 10.27 9.72
C PHE A 16 -7.04 11.48 9.44
N ASP A 17 -6.87 12.53 10.24
CA ASP A 17 -7.59 13.80 10.05
C ASP A 17 -6.85 14.74 9.09
N TYR A 18 -7.47 15.00 7.94
CA TYR A 18 -7.11 16.12 7.09
C TYR A 18 -7.97 17.35 7.46
N PRO A 19 -7.52 18.58 7.15
CA PRO A 19 -8.27 19.79 7.50
C PRO A 19 -9.72 19.84 7.01
N ALA A 20 -10.03 19.14 5.91
CA ALA A 20 -11.35 19.15 5.29
C ALA A 20 -12.16 17.86 5.53
N PHE A 21 -11.54 16.76 5.95
CA PHE A 21 -12.20 15.46 6.09
C PHE A 21 -11.38 14.49 6.94
N HIS A 22 -12.06 13.46 7.45
CA HIS A 22 -11.44 12.32 8.13
C HIS A 22 -11.28 11.15 7.16
N LEU A 23 -10.08 10.59 7.08
CA LEU A 23 -9.77 9.40 6.29
C LEU A 23 -9.74 8.18 7.22
N SER A 24 -10.57 7.18 6.91
CA SER A 24 -10.52 5.84 7.49
C SER A 24 -10.23 4.85 6.36
N MET A 25 -9.17 4.04 6.49
CA MET A 25 -8.72 3.12 5.44
C MET A 25 -8.19 1.80 6.01
N ASP A 26 -8.84 0.70 5.66
CA ASP A 26 -8.34 -0.65 5.97
C ASP A 26 -7.31 -1.10 4.92
N CYS A 27 -6.12 -1.46 5.38
CA CYS A 27 -5.00 -1.88 4.54
C CYS A 27 -4.74 -3.38 4.71
N PHE A 28 -4.77 -4.13 3.61
CA PHE A 28 -4.60 -5.58 3.60
C PHE A 28 -3.37 -5.99 2.80
N TRP A 29 -2.76 -7.11 3.17
CA TRP A 29 -1.84 -7.80 2.27
C TRP A 29 -2.58 -8.27 1.01
N ALA A 30 -1.91 -8.19 -0.14
CA ALA A 30 -2.44 -8.71 -1.39
C ALA A 30 -1.36 -9.45 -2.16
N ARG A 31 -1.73 -10.56 -2.81
CA ARG A 31 -0.84 -11.32 -3.68
C ARG A 31 -1.47 -11.47 -5.05
N ILE A 32 -0.66 -11.36 -6.10
CA ILE A 32 -1.10 -11.62 -7.47
C ILE A 32 -1.31 -13.12 -7.62
N LYS A 33 -2.54 -13.52 -7.93
CA LYS A 33 -2.90 -14.91 -8.24
C LYS A 33 -2.62 -15.23 -9.70
N LYS A 34 -3.01 -14.32 -10.59
CA LYS A 34 -2.92 -14.52 -12.04
C LYS A 34 -2.92 -13.17 -12.77
N GLY A 35 -2.13 -13.09 -13.84
CA GLY A 35 -1.98 -11.89 -14.66
C GLY A 35 -0.80 -11.03 -14.24
N SER A 36 -0.72 -9.82 -14.79
CA SER A 36 0.31 -8.82 -14.47
C SER A 36 -0.34 -7.48 -14.16
N LEU A 37 0.27 -6.72 -13.24
CA LEU A 37 -0.19 -5.36 -12.95
C LEU A 37 0.11 -4.47 -14.16
N THR A 38 -0.94 -3.89 -14.74
CA THR A 38 -0.84 -2.92 -15.83
C THR A 38 -1.48 -1.62 -15.38
N LEU A 39 -0.78 -0.50 -15.58
CA LEU A 39 -1.30 0.82 -15.26
C LEU A 39 -2.45 1.15 -16.22
N LYS A 40 -3.64 1.41 -15.68
CA LYS A 40 -4.80 1.89 -16.45
C LYS A 40 -5.04 3.38 -16.20
N GLU A 41 -5.11 3.77 -14.92
CA GLU A 41 -5.40 5.17 -14.51
C GLU A 41 -4.19 5.89 -13.89
N ALA A 42 -3.25 5.15 -13.28
CA ALA A 42 -2.10 5.73 -12.61
C ALA A 42 -1.00 6.09 -13.61
N GLU A 43 -0.31 7.21 -13.38
CA GLU A 43 0.79 7.69 -14.23
C GLU A 43 2.04 6.81 -14.10
N ALA A 44 2.33 6.27 -12.90
CA ALA A 44 3.51 5.46 -12.64
C ALA A 44 3.28 4.40 -11.55
N ALA A 45 4.08 3.34 -11.58
CA ALA A 45 4.19 2.34 -10.52
C ALA A 45 5.62 1.83 -10.41
N LYS A 46 6.03 1.47 -9.18
CA LYS A 46 7.36 0.95 -8.88
C LYS A 46 7.26 -0.14 -7.82
N TRP A 47 7.94 -1.26 -8.05
CA TRP A 47 8.16 -2.27 -7.02
C TRP A 47 9.30 -1.83 -6.10
N LEU A 48 9.10 -1.97 -4.79
CA LEU A 48 10.07 -1.59 -3.76
C LEU A 48 10.34 -2.80 -2.85
N THR A 49 11.55 -2.85 -2.32
CA THR A 49 11.94 -3.77 -1.24
C THR A 49 11.82 -3.07 0.11
N ALA A 50 11.92 -3.81 1.22
CA ALA A 50 11.90 -3.22 2.56
C ALA A 50 13.00 -2.15 2.75
N GLU A 51 14.17 -2.31 2.12
CA GLU A 51 15.29 -1.37 2.19
C GLU A 51 15.09 -0.13 1.31
N THR A 52 14.30 -0.25 0.24
CA THR A 52 14.09 0.84 -0.74
C THR A 52 12.74 1.51 -0.61
N ILE A 53 11.90 1.06 0.34
CA ILE A 53 10.53 1.55 0.52
C ILE A 53 10.48 3.05 0.82
N ASP A 54 11.50 3.61 1.49
CA ASP A 54 11.60 5.04 1.82
C ASP A 54 12.12 5.90 0.66
N SER A 55 12.41 5.31 -0.50
CA SER A 55 12.88 6.04 -1.69
C SER A 55 11.79 6.83 -2.43
N VAL A 56 10.54 6.72 -2.00
CA VAL A 56 9.38 7.41 -2.55
C VAL A 56 8.81 8.34 -1.48
N ASP A 57 8.33 9.51 -1.90
CA ASP A 57 7.66 10.44 -0.98
C ASP A 57 6.21 10.00 -0.77
N TRP A 58 5.97 9.27 0.31
CA TRP A 58 4.66 8.77 0.68
C TRP A 58 3.80 9.84 1.33
N LEU A 59 2.48 9.73 1.16
CA LEU A 59 1.53 10.63 1.81
C LEU A 59 1.64 10.50 3.34
N PRO A 60 1.33 11.57 4.09
CA PRO A 60 1.42 11.56 5.55
C PRO A 60 0.64 10.41 6.21
N ALA A 61 -0.54 10.07 5.68
CA ALA A 61 -1.38 8.99 6.22
C ALA A 61 -0.75 7.60 6.09
N ASP A 62 0.07 7.35 5.06
CA ASP A 62 0.66 6.03 4.80
C ASP A 62 1.91 5.76 5.63
N ARG A 63 2.58 6.79 6.16
CA ARG A 63 3.91 6.65 6.80
C ARG A 63 3.91 5.67 7.98
N GLY A 64 2.85 5.64 8.77
CA GLY A 64 2.70 4.69 9.89
C GLY A 64 2.60 3.24 9.42
N LEU A 65 1.94 2.99 8.28
CA LEU A 65 1.80 1.68 7.66
C LEU A 65 3.16 1.16 7.16
N LEU A 66 4.02 2.04 6.61
CA LEU A 66 5.32 1.64 6.06
C LEU A 66 6.24 1.01 7.11
N GLU A 67 6.22 1.51 8.34
CA GLU A 67 7.03 0.93 9.42
C GLU A 67 6.57 -0.50 9.75
N LYS A 68 5.26 -0.74 9.82
CA LYS A 68 4.69 -2.08 9.99
C LYS A 68 5.08 -3.02 8.85
N ILE A 69 4.96 -2.54 7.61
CA ILE A 69 5.37 -3.30 6.41
C ILE A 69 6.86 -3.66 6.48
N LYS A 70 7.72 -2.73 6.89
CA LYS A 70 9.16 -3.00 7.02
C LYS A 70 9.47 -4.04 8.08
N GLU A 71 8.78 -4.01 9.22
CA GLU A 71 8.96 -4.99 10.30
C GLU A 71 8.55 -6.41 9.87
N GLU A 72 7.44 -6.54 9.15
CA GLU A 72 6.92 -7.83 8.64
C GLU A 72 7.72 -8.40 7.46
N LEU A 73 8.47 -7.56 6.74
CA LEU A 73 9.31 -7.96 5.60
C LEU A 73 10.77 -8.23 5.97
N ARG A 74 11.17 -8.05 7.24
CA ARG A 74 12.50 -8.42 7.75
C ARG A 74 12.63 -9.93 7.92
#